data_AF-A0A291RYB0-F1
#
_entry.id   AF-A0A291RYB0-F1
#
_cell.length_a   1.000
_cell.length_b   1.000
_cell.length_c   1.000
_cell.angle_alpha   90.00
_cell.angle_beta   90.00
_cell.angle_gamma   90.00
#
_symmetry.space_group_name_H-M   'P 1'
#
loop_
_entity.id
_entity.type
_entity.pdbx_description
1 polymer ?
#
loop_
_entity_poly.entity_id
_entity_poly.type
_entity_poly.pdbx_seq_one_letter_code
_entity_poly.pdbx_strand_id
1 'polypeptide(L)' 'MNPLVREGIDTTKRAVVSLVDDRDGVSLAEETVEFGLDGITYETNLTVGNARELRNTVAHWAQHARKISAYN' A
#
# COMPACT_ATOMS: atom_id res chain seq x y z
N MET A 1 -39.75 38.73 15.03
CA MET A 1 -38.64 39.43 14.37
C MET A 1 -37.39 39.19 15.18
N ASN A 2 -36.30 38.57 14.73
CA ASN A 2 -36.01 37.87 13.48
C ASN A 2 -34.98 36.76 13.84
N PRO A 3 -35.26 35.47 13.58
CA PRO A 3 -34.31 34.37 13.62
C PRO A 3 -33.53 34.27 12.28
N LEU A 4 -32.58 33.33 12.19
CA LEU A 4 -31.68 33.02 11.06
C LEU A 4 -30.38 33.86 11.11
N VAL A 5 -29.20 33.25 11.24
CA VAL A 5 -28.40 32.61 10.17
C VAL A 5 -27.56 31.48 10.82
N ARG A 6 -27.87 30.18 10.60
CA ARG A 6 -27.34 29.25 9.54
C ARG A 6 -25.96 28.67 9.90
N GLU A 7 -25.60 27.40 9.74
CA GLU A 7 -26.15 26.21 9.08
C GLU A 7 -25.71 24.96 9.85
N GLY A 8 -26.30 23.82 9.49
CA GLY A 8 -26.05 22.52 10.11
C GLY A 8 -24.57 22.15 10.18
N ILE A 9 -24.24 21.32 11.16
CA ILE A 9 -23.05 20.50 11.12
C ILE A 9 -23.19 19.67 9.85
N ASP A 10 -22.47 20.03 8.79
CA ASP A 10 -22.39 19.26 7.55
C ASP A 10 -21.83 17.88 7.88
N THR A 11 -22.74 16.93 8.07
CA THR A 11 -22.46 15.53 8.42
C THR A 11 -21.98 14.73 7.20
N THR A 12 -21.78 15.37 6.05
CA THR A 12 -21.34 14.69 4.83
C THR A 12 -19.81 14.61 4.76
N LYS A 13 -19.17 14.08 5.80
CA LYS A 13 -17.78 13.63 5.67
C LYS A 13 -17.77 12.35 4.83
N ARG A 14 -17.60 12.49 3.51
CA ARG A 14 -17.32 11.36 2.63
C ARG A 14 -15.89 10.90 2.88
N ALA A 15 -15.72 9.85 3.71
CA ALA A 15 -14.44 9.16 3.81
C ALA A 15 -14.15 8.47 2.48
N VAL A 16 -13.20 8.98 1.71
CA VAL A 16 -12.65 8.26 0.57
C VAL A 16 -11.63 7.27 1.13
N VAL A 17 -11.95 5.98 1.08
CA VAL A 17 -10.97 4.94 1.39
C VAL A 17 -10.08 4.81 0.16
N SER A 18 -8.84 5.26 0.28
CA SER A 18 -7.81 5.11 -0.73
C SER A 18 -6.83 4.02 -0.31
N LEU A 19 -6.45 3.15 -1.24
CA LEU A 19 -5.29 2.28 -1.05
C LEU A 19 -4.04 3.16 -1.15
N VAL A 20 -3.28 3.27 -0.07
CA VAL A 20 -2.11 4.15 0.04
C VAL A 20 -0.84 3.31 -0.08
N ASP A 21 0.21 3.87 -0.68
CA ASP A 21 1.54 3.27 -0.75
C ASP A 21 2.17 3.26 0.65
N ASP A 22 2.46 2.07 1.17
CA ASP A 22 2.98 1.89 2.53
C ASP A 22 4.41 2.43 2.71
N ARG A 23 5.15 2.68 1.61
CA ARG A 23 6.52 3.21 1.68
C ARG A 23 6.53 4.69 2.04
N ASP A 24 5.67 5.48 1.40
CA ASP A 24 5.64 6.93 1.58
C ASP A 24 4.44 7.42 2.39
N GLY A 25 3.39 6.60 2.54
CA GLY A 25 2.17 6.90 3.28
C GLY A 25 1.31 7.99 2.65
N VAL A 26 1.56 8.38 1.40
CA VAL A 26 0.89 9.51 0.73
C VAL A 26 0.43 9.17 -0.68
N SER A 27 1.23 8.45 -1.47
CA SER A 27 0.89 8.08 -2.85
C SER A 27 -0.23 7.05 -2.88
N LEU A 28 -0.99 7.01 -3.98
CA LEU A 28 -1.94 5.91 -4.20
C LEU A 28 -1.19 4.65 -4.59
N ALA A 29 -1.44 3.55 -3.88
CA ALA A 29 -0.93 2.26 -4.28
C ALA A 29 -1.69 1.72 -5.49
N GLU A 30 -0.99 0.95 -6.31
CA GLU A 30 -1.52 0.33 -7.54
C GLU A 30 -1.54 -1.19 -7.44
N GLU A 31 -0.73 -1.78 -6.56
CA GLU A 31 -0.66 -3.21 -6.36
C GLU A 31 -0.26 -3.60 -4.93
N THR A 32 -0.65 -4.81 -4.52
CA THR A 32 -0.19 -5.45 -3.29
C THR A 32 0.89 -6.47 -3.65
N VAL A 33 2.03 -6.41 -2.97
CA VAL A 33 3.17 -7.31 -3.19
C VAL A 33 3.39 -8.16 -1.95
N GLU A 34 3.39 -9.48 -2.13
CA GLU A 34 3.82 -10.44 -1.12
C GLU A 34 5.34 -10.69 -1.24
N PHE A 35 6.04 -10.70 -0.12
CA PHE A 35 7.45 -11.09 -0.03
C PHE A 35 7.76 -11.74 1.33
N GLY A 36 8.96 -12.33 1.47
CA GLY A 36 9.34 -12.99 2.71
C GLY A 36 10.78 -12.79 3.11
N LEU A 37 11.02 -12.80 4.43
CA LEU A 37 12.35 -12.72 5.06
C LEU A 37 12.32 -13.53 6.36
N ASP A 38 13.35 -14.36 6.58
CA ASP A 38 13.52 -15.19 7.78
C ASP A 38 12.29 -16.06 8.13
N GLY A 39 11.61 -16.58 7.11
CA GLY A 39 10.44 -17.44 7.27
C GLY A 39 9.14 -16.70 7.60
N ILE A 40 9.16 -15.36 7.62
CA ILE A 40 7.97 -14.52 7.79
C ILE A 40 7.54 -13.97 6.44
N THR A 41 6.24 -14.09 6.13
CA THR A 41 5.61 -13.50 4.95
C THR A 41 5.02 -12.13 5.29
N TYR A 42 5.22 -11.17 4.40
CA TYR A 42 4.72 -9.80 4.48
C TYR A 42 3.94 -9.46 3.22
N GLU A 43 2.91 -8.63 3.35
CA GLU A 43 2.23 -7.96 2.24
C GLU A 43 2.44 -6.45 2.38
N THR A 44 2.54 -5.75 1.25
CA THR A 44 2.62 -4.30 1.21
C THR A 44 1.95 -3.73 -0.04
N ASN A 45 1.23 -2.63 0.11
CA ASN A 45 0.59 -1.90 -0.97
C ASN A 45 1.55 -0.84 -1.49
N LEU A 46 1.81 -0.84 -2.80
CA LEU A 46 2.82 0.01 -3.42
C LEU A 46 2.33 0.56 -4.76
N THR A 47 2.86 1.72 -5.13
CA THR A 47 2.92 2.20 -6.51
C THR A 47 3.70 1.22 -7.38
N VAL A 48 3.46 1.23 -8.70
CA VAL A 48 4.22 0.38 -9.66
C VAL A 48 5.73 0.63 -9.55
N GLY A 49 6.13 1.86 -9.26
CA GLY A 49 7.54 2.23 -9.08
C GLY A 49 8.17 1.55 -7.87
N ASN A 50 7.54 1.68 -6.70
CA ASN A 50 8.06 1.09 -5.45
C ASN A 50 8.00 -0.43 -5.49
N ALA A 51 6.95 -1.02 -6.07
CA ALA A 51 6.84 -2.45 -6.23
C ALA A 51 7.94 -3.01 -7.16
N ARG A 52 8.29 -2.29 -8.23
CA ARG A 52 9.43 -2.65 -9.10
C ARG A 52 10.75 -2.60 -8.33
N GLU A 53 10.97 -1.58 -7.51
CA GLU A 53 12.18 -1.47 -6.69
C GLU A 53 12.30 -2.64 -5.70
N LEU A 54 11.21 -3.00 -5.02
CA LEU A 54 11.18 -4.16 -4.12
C LEU A 54 11.55 -5.44 -4.86
N ARG A 55 10.90 -5.71 -6.01
CA ARG A 55 11.20 -6.90 -6.83
C ARG A 55 12.64 -6.94 -7.30
N ASN A 56 13.20 -5.82 -7.75
CA ASN A 56 14.60 -5.74 -8.19
C ASN A 56 15.58 -6.00 -7.03
N THR A 57 15.28 -5.48 -5.84
CA THR A 57 16.10 -5.67 -4.64
C THR A 57 16.13 -7.15 -4.24
N VAL A 58 14.97 -7.81 -4.24
CA VAL A 58 14.89 -9.25 -3.96
C VAL A 58 15.54 -10.07 -5.09
N ALA A 59 15.33 -9.70 -6.35
CA ALA A 59 15.89 -10.39 -7.51
C ALA A 59 17.43 -10.41 -7.50
N HIS A 60 18.07 -9.33 -7.03
CA HIS A 60 19.53 -9.25 -6.88
C HIS A 60 20.10 -10.39 -6.02
N TRP A 61 19.40 -10.78 -4.96
CA TRP A 61 19.81 -11.91 -4.12
C TRP A 61 19.31 -13.24 -4.68
N ALA A 62 18.08 -13.27 -5.20
CA ALA A 62 17.44 -14.47 -5.73
C ALA A 62 18.24 -15.10 -6.88
N GLN A 63 18.89 -14.31 -7.74
CA GLN A 63 19.72 -14.83 -8.84
C GLN A 63 20.94 -15.65 -8.37
N HIS A 64 21.40 -15.45 -7.13
CA HIS A 64 22.50 -16.18 -6.51
C HIS A 64 22.04 -17.26 -5.54
N ALA A 65 20.73 -17.32 -5.27
CA ALA A 65 20.14 -18.24 -4.32
C ALA A 65 19.55 -19.47 -5.00
N ARG A 66 19.33 -20.53 -4.22
CA ARG A 66 18.57 -21.69 -4.66
C ARG A 66 17.10 -21.49 -4.32
N LYS A 67 16.21 -21.70 -5.28
CA LYS A 67 14.78 -21.81 -5.02
C LYS A 67 14.50 -23.06 -4.18
N ILE A 68 14.06 -22.87 -2.93
CA ILE A 68 13.73 -23.96 -2.00
C ILE A 68 12.25 -24.34 -2.03
N SER A 69 11.39 -23.44 -2.52
CA SER A 69 9.95 -23.63 -2.70
C SER A 69 9.42 -22.64 -3.75
N ALA A 70 8.34 -23.00 -4.44
CA ALA A 70 7.42 -22.05 -5.06
C ALA A 70 6.16 -22.11 -4.20
N TYR A 71 5.65 -20.98 -3.69
CA TYR A 71 4.36 -21.02 -3.00
C TYR A 71 3.26 -21.49 -3.98
N ASN A 72 2.31 -22.27 -3.45
CA ASN A 72 1.16 -22.83 -4.17
C ASN A 72 0.22 -21.74 -4.69
#